data_AF-A0A1E1J5J7-F1
#
_entry.id   AF-A0A1E1J5J7-F1
#
_cell.length_a   1.000
_cell.length_b   1.000
_cell.length_c   1.000
_cell.angle_alpha   90.00
_cell.angle_beta   90.00
_cell.angle_gamma   90.00
#
_symmetry.space_group_name_H-M   'P 1'
#
loop_
_entity.id
_entity.type
_entity.pdbx_description
1 polymer ?
#
loop_
_entity_poly.entity_id
_entity_poly.type
_entity_poly.pdbx_seq_one_letter_code
_entity_poly.pdbx_strand_id
1 'polypeptide(L)' 'MLHAEAKSPATNICMKVYSTFPCMWVYTANNKPLPASGGPGQRYARWTGMGLEPQYLPDSENRFTEVILNEFTVSGSSKV' A
#
# COMPACT_ATOMS: atom_id res chain seq x y z
N MET A 1 -9.36 -10.33 4.23
CA MET A 1 -9.76 -10.97 2.96
C MET A 1 -8.57 -10.98 2.00
N LEU A 2 -8.49 -11.92 1.05
CA LEU A 2 -7.44 -11.91 0.02
C LEU A 2 -7.73 -10.77 -0.96
N HIS A 3 -6.76 -9.86 -1.15
CA HIS A 3 -6.91 -8.71 -2.03
C HIS A 3 -6.01 -8.76 -3.27
N ALA A 4 -4.84 -9.40 -3.18
CA ALA A 4 -3.94 -9.53 -4.33
C ALA A 4 -3.03 -10.77 -4.22
N GLU A 5 -2.62 -11.27 -5.38
CA GLU A 5 -1.60 -12.30 -5.54
C GLU A 5 -0.63 -11.87 -6.65
N ALA A 6 0.67 -11.86 -6.35
CA ALA A 6 1.74 -11.57 -7.30
C ALA A 6 2.68 -12.76 -7.40
N LYS A 7 2.79 -13.33 -8.61
CA LYS A 7 3.60 -14.53 -8.86
C LYS A 7 4.65 -14.25 -9.93
N SER A 8 5.90 -14.58 -9.62
CA SER A 8 6.99 -14.60 -10.60
C SER A 8 7.03 -15.97 -11.28
N PRO A 9 6.81 -16.07 -12.60
CA PRO A 9 6.92 -17.35 -13.31
C PRO A 9 8.38 -17.85 -13.38
N ALA A 10 9.35 -16.93 -13.37
CA ALA A 10 10.77 -17.27 -13.49
C ALA A 10 11.33 -17.93 -12.22
N THR A 11 10.83 -17.55 -11.06
CA THR A 11 11.31 -18.07 -9.76
C THR A 11 10.27 -18.89 -9.01
N ASN A 12 9.02 -18.94 -9.51
CA ASN A 12 7.85 -19.49 -8.82
C ASN A 12 7.54 -18.88 -7.44
N ILE A 13 8.19 -17.78 -7.07
CA ILE A 13 7.89 -17.04 -5.85
C ILE A 13 6.51 -16.41 -6.00
N CYS A 14 5.67 -16.59 -4.99
CA CYS A 14 4.32 -16.07 -4.92
C CYS A 14 4.13 -15.27 -3.64
N MET A 15 3.69 -14.03 -3.77
CA MET A 15 3.28 -13.16 -2.67
C MET A 15 1.76 -13.05 -2.66
N LYS A 16 1.14 -13.29 -1.51
CA LYS A 16 -0.30 -13.08 -1.29
C LYS A 16 -0.50 -11.97 -0.27
N VAL A 17 -1.38 -11.02 -0.57
CA VAL A 17 -1.66 -9.88 0.30
C VAL A 17 -3.08 -9.99 0.84
N TYR A 18 -3.16 -10.10 2.17
CA TYR A 18 -4.40 -10.10 2.91
C TYR A 18 -4.51 -8.79 3.67
N SER A 19 -5.67 -8.14 3.55
CA SER A 19 -5.92 -6.84 4.18
C SER A 19 -7.38 -6.73 4.61
N THR A 20 -7.62 -5.76 5.49
CA THR A 20 -8.94 -5.25 5.90
C THR A 20 -9.26 -3.91 5.24
N PHE A 21 -8.30 -3.27 4.58
CA PHE A 21 -8.54 -2.05 3.82
C PHE A 21 -9.45 -2.33 2.62
N PRO A 22 -10.32 -1.38 2.24
CA PRO A 22 -11.33 -1.60 1.20
C PRO A 22 -10.76 -1.54 -0.22
N CYS A 23 -9.55 -1.00 -0.40
CA CYS A 23 -8.92 -0.83 -1.70
C CYS A 23 -7.48 -1.38 -1.70
N MET A 24 -7.05 -1.86 -2.87
CA MET A 24 -5.66 -2.19 -3.16
C MET A 24 -5.20 -1.29 -4.30
N TRP A 25 -4.27 -0.39 -4.02
CA TRP A 25 -3.61 0.40 -5.06
C TRP A 25 -2.44 -0.39 -5.64
N VAL A 26 -2.33 -0.39 -6.98
CA VAL A 26 -1.29 -1.12 -7.70
C VAL A 26 -0.48 -0.14 -8.53
N TYR A 27 0.82 -0.04 -8.24
CA TYR A 27 1.71 0.88 -8.91
C TYR A 27 2.94 0.17 -9.50
N THR A 28 3.13 0.24 -10.81
CA THR A 28 4.20 -0.48 -11.53
C THR A 28 5.50 0.31 -11.68
N ALA A 29 5.81 1.23 -10.75
CA ALA A 29 7.02 2.06 -10.81
C ALA A 29 7.17 2.89 -12.11
N ASN A 30 6.06 3.31 -12.72
CA ASN A 30 6.02 3.95 -14.04
C ASN A 30 6.84 5.24 -14.14
N ASN A 31 6.89 6.01 -13.06
CA ASN A 31 7.54 7.32 -13.05
C ASN A 31 9.03 7.28 -12.67
N LYS A 32 9.66 6.09 -12.68
CA LYS A 32 11.09 5.95 -12.40
C LYS A 32 11.92 6.19 -13.67
N PRO A 33 13.01 7.00 -13.61
CA PRO A 33 13.92 7.17 -14.73
C PRO A 33 14.78 5.91 -14.97
N LEU A 34 15.53 5.89 -16.08
CA LEU A 34 16.51 4.85 -16.41
C LEU A 34 17.90 5.50 -16.50
N PRO A 35 18.84 5.22 -15.56
CA PRO A 35 18.67 4.47 -14.31
C PRO A 35 17.93 5.29 -13.24
N ALA A 36 17.18 4.61 -12.36
CA ALA A 36 16.61 5.23 -11.16
C ALA A 36 17.58 5.10 -10.00
N SER A 37 17.66 6.17 -9.18
CA SER A 37 18.59 6.24 -8.05
C SER A 37 18.46 5.02 -7.12
N GLY A 38 19.55 4.29 -6.92
CA GLY A 38 19.61 3.11 -6.04
C GLY A 38 20.98 2.83 -5.43
N GLY A 39 21.85 3.84 -5.34
CA GLY A 39 23.26 3.71 -4.94
C GLY A 39 24.14 2.95 -5.98
N PRO A 40 25.46 3.17 -6.01
CA PRO A 40 26.29 2.98 -7.23
C PRO A 40 26.27 1.54 -7.81
N GLY A 41 25.99 1.37 -9.13
CA GLY A 41 25.69 0.08 -9.76
C GLY A 41 24.17 -0.18 -9.98
N GLN A 42 23.43 0.88 -10.28
CA GLN A 42 22.04 1.04 -9.87
C GLN A 42 21.06 0.17 -10.67
N ARG A 43 20.25 -0.61 -9.95
CA ARG A 43 19.44 -1.72 -10.49
C ARG A 43 17.95 -1.40 -10.66
N TYR A 44 17.56 -0.19 -10.27
CA TYR A 44 16.16 0.22 -10.38
C TYR A 44 15.93 0.97 -11.68
N ALA A 45 14.79 0.69 -12.27
CA ALA A 45 14.33 1.36 -13.47
C ALA A 45 12.81 1.36 -13.48
N ARG A 46 12.25 2.04 -14.49
CA ARG A 46 10.85 1.89 -14.83
C ARG A 46 10.49 0.40 -14.93
N TRP A 47 9.38 0.01 -14.30
CA TRP A 47 8.82 -1.34 -14.33
C TRP A 47 9.67 -2.45 -13.69
N THR A 48 10.72 -2.13 -12.94
CA THR A 48 11.53 -3.16 -12.24
C THR A 48 10.96 -3.57 -10.88
N GLY A 49 9.81 -3.01 -10.49
CA GLY A 49 9.14 -3.30 -9.24
C GLY A 49 7.68 -2.89 -9.29
N MET A 50 6.92 -3.34 -8.30
CA MET A 50 5.51 -3.00 -8.13
C MET A 50 5.18 -2.74 -6.67
N GLY A 51 4.34 -1.73 -6.42
CA GLY A 51 3.66 -1.51 -5.15
C GLY A 51 2.32 -2.25 -5.16
N LEU A 52 2.06 -3.00 -4.09
CA LEU A 52 0.74 -3.48 -3.71
C LEU A 52 0.40 -2.80 -2.39
N GLU A 53 -0.45 -1.78 -2.46
CA GLU A 53 -0.67 -0.80 -1.40
C GLU A 53 -2.12 -0.93 -0.91
N PRO A 54 -2.42 -1.77 0.10
CA PRO A 54 -3.74 -1.79 0.71
C PRO A 54 -4.00 -0.47 1.44
N GLN A 55 -5.06 0.24 1.07
CA GLN A 55 -5.40 1.56 1.63
C GLN A 55 -6.89 1.89 1.43
N TYR A 56 -7.31 3.05 1.94
CA TYR A 56 -8.57 3.66 1.51
C TYR A 56 -8.46 4.21 0.08
N LEU A 57 -9.60 4.52 -0.54
CA LEU A 57 -9.61 5.14 -1.86
C LEU A 57 -8.78 6.44 -1.84
N PRO A 58 -8.03 6.77 -2.91
CA PRO A 58 -7.40 8.07 -3.02
C PRO A 58 -8.44 9.20 -2.88
N ASP A 59 -8.05 10.32 -2.27
CA ASP A 59 -8.94 11.48 -2.04
C ASP A 59 -10.14 11.16 -1.12
N SER A 60 -10.13 10.03 -0.40
CA SER A 60 -11.26 9.59 0.42
C SER A 60 -11.63 10.59 1.53
N GLU A 61 -10.67 11.32 2.08
CA GLU A 61 -10.88 12.32 3.13
C GLU A 61 -11.77 13.49 2.70
N ASN A 62 -11.78 13.80 1.40
CA ASN A 62 -12.63 14.86 0.84
C ASN A 62 -14.02 14.33 0.44
N ARG A 63 -14.25 13.02 0.54
CA ARG A 63 -15.44 12.34 0.01
C ARG A 63 -16.22 11.56 1.07
N PHE A 64 -15.54 11.12 2.12
CA PHE A 64 -16.07 10.21 3.14
C PHE A 64 -15.57 10.64 4.52
N THR A 65 -16.48 10.77 5.48
CA THR A 65 -16.11 11.07 6.88
C THR A 65 -15.57 9.84 7.61
N GLU A 66 -15.86 8.65 7.11
CA GLU A 66 -15.51 7.35 7.70
C GLU A 66 -14.01 7.05 7.68
N VAL A 67 -13.24 7.75 6.85
CA VAL A 67 -11.77 7.62 6.82
C VAL A 67 -11.08 8.58 7.79
N ILE A 68 -11.83 9.43 8.48
CA ILE A 68 -11.32 10.37 9.49
C ILE A 68 -11.30 9.68 10.85
N LEU A 69 -10.14 9.69 11.50
CA LEU A 69 -10.01 9.21 12.86
C LEU A 69 -10.55 10.28 13.83
N ASN A 70 -11.66 9.98 14.50
CA ASN A 70 -12.21 10.86 15.54
C ASN A 70 -11.65 10.49 16.92
N GLU A 71 -11.59 11.46 17.83
CA GLU A 71 -11.22 11.20 19.22
C GLU A 71 -12.20 10.20 19.87
N PHE A 72 -11.66 9.14 20.47
CA PHE A 72 -12.46 8.25 21.30
C PHE A 72 -12.64 8.87 22.69
N THR A 73 -13.88 9.17 23.10
CA THR A 73 -14.17 9.40 24.52
C THR A 73 -14.08 8.06 25.24
N VAL A 74 -13.03 7.84 26.04
CA VAL A 74 -12.96 6.68 26.93
C VAL A 74 -14.00 6.91 28.05
N SER A 75 -15.16 6.27 27.94
CA SER A 75 -16.14 6.26 29.02
C SER A 75 -15.68 5.29 30.11
N GLY A 76 -14.76 5.74 30.96
CA GLY A 76 -14.43 5.03 32.19
C GLY A 76 -12.97 5.11 32.60
N SER A 77 -12.64 6.13 33.40
CA SER A 77 -11.65 6.01 34.46
C SER A 77 -12.15 6.84 35.64
N SER A 78 -12.62 6.17 36.70
CA SER A 78 -12.94 6.80 37.97
C SER A 78 -11.77 7.63 38.47
N LYS A 79 -12.10 8.80 39.03
CA LYS A 79 -11.22 9.56 39.92
C LYS A 79 -10.65 8.63 41.00
N VAL A 80 -9.33 8.63 41.14
CA VAL A 80 -8.66 8.31 42.41
C VAL A 80 -8.22 9.64 43.00
#